data_AF-A0A956N030-F1
#
_entry.id   AF-A0A956N030-F1
#
_cell.length_a   1.000
_cell.length_b   1.000
_cell.length_c   1.000
_cell.angle_alpha   90.00
_cell.angle_beta   90.00
_cell.angle_gamma   90.00
#
_symmetry.space_group_name_H-M   'P 1'
#
loop_
_entity.id
_entity.type
_entity.pdbx_description
1 polymer ?
#
loop_
_entity_poly.entity_id
_entity_poly.type
_entity_poly.pdbx_seq_one_letter_code
_entity_poly.pdbx_strand_id
1 'polypeptide(L)'
;MIICVFVSQFKSFIAHLLPYGSPTGLIFILPLIELFSQLIRPFTLIVRLRTNLSRGHIILYMFSYFTLLSDALSTIIVPAISVLFILEVCISILQAYIFVTLVRLYIVETV
;
A
#
# COMPACT_ATOMS: atom_id res chain seq x y z
N MET A 1 16.09 4.75 6.37
CA MET A 1 15.54 6.12 6.35
C MET A 1 14.26 6.25 7.17
N ILE A 2 13.17 5.54 6.85
CA ILE A 2 11.93 5.53 7.66
C ILE A 2 12.16 5.15 9.13
N ILE A 3 12.99 4.14 9.40
CA ILE A 3 13.27 3.68 10.79
C ILE A 3 14.09 4.72 11.58
N CYS A 4 14.95 5.51 10.92
CA CYS A 4 15.76 6.54 11.59
C CYS A 4 14.91 7.76 11.95
N VAL A 5 13.97 8.15 11.05
CA VAL A 5 12.94 9.16 11.32
C VAL A 5 12.02 8.70 12.45
N PHE A 6 11.63 7.43 12.48
CA PHE A 6 10.78 6.86 13.54
C PHE A 6 11.40 6.97 14.94
N VAL A 7 12.71 6.74 15.07
CA VAL A 7 13.43 6.82 16.36
C VAL A 7 13.65 8.27 16.81
N SER A 8 13.91 9.21 15.91
CA SER A 8 14.06 10.62 16.28
C SER A 8 12.71 11.30 16.55
N GLN A 9 11.68 10.96 15.78
CA GLN A 9 10.35 11.55 15.88
C GLN A 9 9.54 11.00 17.06
N PHE A 10 9.82 9.79 17.59
CA PHE A 10 9.12 9.27 18.77
C PHE A 10 9.21 10.22 19.99
N LYS A 11 10.36 10.88 20.17
CA LYS A 11 10.58 11.84 21.27
C LYS A 11 9.85 13.17 21.06
N SER A 12 9.74 13.63 19.81
CA SER A 12 9.07 14.90 19.48
C SER A 12 7.55 14.74 19.34
N PHE A 13 7.09 13.60 18.82
CA PHE A 13 5.68 13.23 18.67
C PHE A 13 4.99 13.05 20.03
N ILE A 14 5.66 12.48 21.04
CA ILE A 14 5.15 12.46 22.42
C ILE A 14 5.03 13.89 23.00
N ALA A 15 5.93 14.81 22.66
CA ALA A 15 5.89 16.18 23.18
C ALA A 15 4.74 17.02 22.61
N HIS A 16 4.33 16.80 21.35
CA HIS A 16 3.20 17.50 20.75
C HIS A 16 1.84 16.81 21.02
N LEU A 17 1.82 15.53 21.38
CA LEU A 17 0.58 14.83 21.76
C LEU A 17 0.15 15.07 23.23
N LEU A 18 0.84 15.97 23.94
CA LEU A 18 0.39 16.56 25.20
C LEU A 18 -0.10 18.02 25.00
N PRO A 19 -1.15 18.31 24.19
CA PRO A 19 -1.93 19.49 24.47
C PRO A 19 -2.75 19.22 25.75
N TYR A 20 -2.65 20.15 26.69
CA TYR A 20 -3.30 20.16 28.00
C TYR A 20 -4.75 19.63 27.95
N GLY A 21 -5.03 18.47 28.58
CA GLY A 21 -6.40 18.05 28.90
C GLY A 21 -6.82 16.60 28.71
N SER A 22 -5.99 15.70 28.17
CA SER A 22 -6.38 14.28 28.02
C SER A 22 -6.21 13.50 29.34
N PRO A 23 -7.18 12.66 29.76
CA PRO A 23 -7.08 11.86 30.97
C PRO A 23 -5.83 10.97 30.92
N THR A 24 -5.08 10.97 32.00
CA THR A 24 -3.72 10.43 32.15
C THR A 24 -3.54 8.96 31.74
N GLY A 25 -4.63 8.18 31.59
CA GLY A 25 -4.59 6.81 31.09
C GLY A 25 -4.61 6.65 29.56
N LEU A 26 -5.26 7.55 28.81
CA LEU A 26 -5.36 7.43 27.34
C LEU A 26 -4.16 8.02 26.59
N ILE A 27 -3.39 8.91 27.23
CA ILE A 27 -2.20 9.56 26.67
C ILE A 27 -1.13 8.56 26.20
N PHE A 28 -0.99 7.42 26.88
CA PHE A 28 0.00 6.41 26.48
C PHE A 28 -0.49 5.54 25.31
N ILE A 29 -1.79 5.25 25.26
CA ILE A 29 -2.37 4.34 24.27
C ILE A 29 -2.55 5.02 22.91
N LEU A 30 -3.03 6.27 22.86
CA LEU A 30 -3.32 6.99 21.62
C LEU A 30 -2.13 7.09 20.63
N PRO A 31 -0.92 7.53 21.03
CA PRO A 31 0.24 7.58 20.13
C PRO A 31 0.68 6.18 19.69
N LEU A 32 0.52 5.16 20.55
CA LEU A 32 0.87 3.79 20.23
C LEU A 32 -0.01 3.27 19.08
N ILE A 33 -1.33 3.51 19.13
CA ILE A 33 -2.27 3.06 18.09
C ILE A 33 -2.08 3.84 16.78
N GLU A 34 -1.89 5.16 16.85
CA GLU A 34 -1.63 6.00 15.67
C GLU A 34 -0.38 5.51 14.93
N LEU A 35 0.64 5.14 15.68
CA LEU A 35 1.88 4.62 15.15
C LEU A 35 1.74 3.23 14.50
N PHE A 36 0.92 2.35 15.08
CA PHE A 36 0.52 1.10 14.41
C PHE A 36 -0.27 1.36 13.13
N SER A 37 -1.22 2.30 13.14
CA SER A 37 -2.03 2.69 11.97
C SER A 37 -1.16 3.19 10.81
N GLN A 38 -0.18 4.03 11.13
CA GLN A 38 0.79 4.57 10.18
C GLN A 38 1.66 3.48 9.54
N LEU A 39 2.02 2.41 10.27
CA LEU A 39 2.77 1.26 9.75
C LEU A 39 1.90 0.29 8.93
N ILE A 40 0.63 0.12 9.30
CA ILE A 40 -0.30 -0.77 8.59
C ILE A 40 -0.65 -0.22 7.20
N ARG A 41 -0.67 1.11 7.02
CA ARG A 41 -0.98 1.77 5.75
C ARG A 41 -0.01 1.41 4.59
N PRO A 42 1.34 1.47 4.73
CA PRO A 42 2.26 0.96 3.72
C PRO A 42 2.28 -0.57 3.63
N PHE A 43 2.05 -1.28 4.74
CA PHE A 43 2.01 -2.74 4.72
C PHE A 43 0.84 -3.26 3.86
N THR A 44 -0.36 -2.72 4.06
CA THR A 44 -1.55 -3.04 3.26
C THR A 44 -1.35 -2.65 1.79
N LEU A 45 -0.61 -1.56 1.53
CA LEU A 45 -0.26 -1.11 0.19
C LEU A 45 0.57 -2.16 -0.59
N ILE A 46 1.60 -2.72 0.08
CA ILE A 46 2.51 -3.74 -0.47
C ILE A 46 1.76 -5.05 -0.71
N VAL A 47 0.94 -5.49 0.25
CA VAL A 47 0.14 -6.70 0.10
C VAL A 47 -0.81 -6.55 -1.09
N ARG A 48 -1.47 -5.40 -1.23
CA ARG A 48 -2.41 -5.12 -2.33
C ARG A 48 -1.72 -5.16 -3.71
N LEU A 49 -0.49 -4.63 -3.81
CA LEU A 49 0.31 -4.73 -5.03
C LEU A 49 0.71 -6.18 -5.34
N ARG A 50 1.24 -6.91 -4.34
CA ARG A 50 1.67 -8.31 -4.51
C ARG A 50 0.50 -9.21 -4.91
N THR A 51 -0.67 -9.01 -4.31
CA THR A 51 -1.87 -9.79 -4.64
C THR A 51 -2.37 -9.50 -6.04
N ASN A 52 -2.33 -8.24 -6.49
CA ASN A 52 -2.70 -7.91 -7.87
C ASN A 52 -1.75 -8.62 -8.84
N LEU A 53 -0.43 -8.47 -8.65
CA LEU A 53 0.60 -9.02 -9.56
C LEU A 53 0.56 -10.54 -9.64
N SER A 54 0.35 -11.21 -8.50
CA SER A 54 0.19 -12.66 -8.45
C SER A 54 -1.10 -13.13 -9.14
N ARG A 55 -2.21 -12.42 -8.96
CA ARG A 55 -3.50 -12.79 -9.56
C ARG A 55 -3.47 -12.65 -11.08
N GLY A 56 -2.92 -11.56 -11.61
CA GLY A 56 -2.72 -11.36 -13.04
C GLY A 56 -1.85 -12.46 -13.66
N HIS A 57 -0.73 -12.78 -13.00
CA HIS A 57 0.19 -13.82 -13.46
C HIS A 57 -0.42 -15.24 -13.43
N ILE A 58 -1.23 -15.56 -12.41
CA ILE A 58 -1.96 -16.84 -12.34
C ILE A 58 -3.01 -16.94 -13.45
N ILE A 59 -3.76 -15.86 -13.71
CA ILE A 59 -4.77 -15.83 -14.78
C ILE A 59 -4.11 -16.02 -16.15
N LEU A 60 -2.96 -15.38 -16.40
CA LEU A 60 -2.13 -15.57 -17.59
C LEU A 60 -1.74 -17.03 -17.80
N TYR A 61 -1.25 -17.69 -16.74
CA TYR A 61 -0.87 -19.11 -16.80
C TYR A 61 -2.05 -20.02 -17.11
N MET A 62 -3.19 -19.79 -16.46
CA MET A 62 -4.41 -20.58 -16.70
C MET A 62 -4.93 -20.42 -18.12
N PHE A 63 -4.89 -19.20 -18.66
CA PHE A 63 -5.33 -18.97 -20.03
C PHE A 63 -4.33 -19.47 -21.09
N SER A 64 -3.02 -19.44 -20.80
CA SER A 64 -2.02 -20.07 -21.65
C SER A 64 -2.29 -21.58 -21.82
N TYR A 65 -2.80 -22.25 -20.78
CA TYR A 65 -3.23 -23.65 -20.89
C TYR A 65 -4.50 -23.83 -21.75
N PHE A 66 -5.46 -22.92 -21.63
CA PHE A 66 -6.70 -22.98 -22.43
C PHE A 66 -6.49 -22.65 -23.92
N THR A 67 -5.56 -21.76 -24.24
CA THR A 67 -5.23 -21.42 -25.63
C THR A 67 -4.52 -22.55 -26.36
N LEU A 68 -3.74 -23.38 -25.66
CA LEU A 68 -3.17 -24.62 -26.22
C LEU A 68 -4.24 -25.67 -26.58
N LEU A 69 -5.42 -25.61 -25.98
CA LEU A 69 -6.52 -26.56 -26.23
C LEU A 69 -7.41 -26.17 -27.40
N SER A 70 -7.49 -24.88 -27.76
CA SER A 70 -8.20 -24.43 -28.97
C SER A 70 -7.73 -23.05 -29.45
N ASP A 71 -7.36 -22.95 -30.73
CA ASP A 71 -6.95 -21.70 -31.35
C ASP A 71 -8.08 -20.66 -31.44
N ALA A 72 -9.33 -21.09 -31.63
CA ALA A 72 -10.47 -20.19 -31.81
C ALA A 72 -10.81 -19.36 -30.56
N LEU A 73 -10.51 -19.88 -29.36
CA LEU A 73 -10.71 -19.13 -28.11
C LEU A 73 -9.57 -18.12 -27.87
N SER A 74 -8.36 -18.39 -28.39
CA SER A 74 -7.17 -17.57 -28.15
C SER A 74 -7.32 -16.13 -28.61
N THR A 75 -8.02 -15.90 -29.72
CA THR A 75 -8.23 -14.57 -30.31
C THR A 75 -9.02 -13.61 -29.42
N ILE A 76 -9.89 -14.12 -28.54
CA ILE A 76 -10.69 -13.31 -27.61
C ILE A 76 -9.95 -13.13 -26.27
N ILE A 77 -9.21 -14.15 -25.87
CA ILE A 77 -8.55 -14.25 -24.58
C ILE A 77 -7.32 -13.33 -24.50
N VAL A 78 -6.49 -13.34 -25.53
CA VAL A 78 -5.25 -12.54 -25.59
C VAL A 78 -5.50 -11.04 -25.41
N PRO A 79 -6.45 -10.40 -26.12
CA PRO A 79 -6.72 -8.97 -25.90
C PRO A 79 -7.28 -8.71 -24.50
N ALA A 80 -8.14 -9.57 -23.95
CA ALA A 80 -8.68 -9.40 -22.61
C ALA A 80 -7.57 -9.38 -21.53
N ILE A 81 -6.58 -10.27 -21.66
CA ILE A 81 -5.41 -10.32 -20.77
C ILE A 81 -4.55 -9.07 -20.92
N SER A 82 -4.32 -8.59 -22.14
CA SER A 82 -3.53 -7.38 -22.38
C SER A 82 -4.13 -6.14 -21.71
N VAL A 83 -5.47 -6.02 -21.72
CA VAL A 83 -6.19 -4.92 -21.06
C VAL A 83 -6.06 -5.03 -19.53
N LEU A 84 -6.16 -6.24 -18.97
CA LEU A 84 -5.96 -6.47 -17.54
C LEU A 84 -4.54 -6.12 -17.08
N PHE A 85 -3.52 -6.42 -17.90
CA PHE A 85 -2.13 -6.07 -17.60
C PHE A 85 -1.92 -4.54 -17.57
N ILE A 86 -2.49 -3.81 -18.53
CA ILE A 86 -2.43 -2.34 -18.56
C ILE A 86 -3.10 -1.76 -17.31
N LEU A 87 -4.28 -2.28 -16.94
CA LEU A 87 -5.00 -1.85 -15.74
C LEU A 87 -4.16 -2.07 -14.47
N GLU A 88 -3.48 -3.20 -14.38
CA GLU A 88 -2.60 -3.54 -13.26
C GLU A 88 -1.42 -2.57 -13.11
N VAL A 89 -0.76 -2.23 -14.23
CA VAL A 89 0.31 -1.22 -14.23
C VAL A 89 -0.24 0.14 -13.81
N CYS A 90 -1.41 0.56 -14.31
CA CYS A 90 -2.06 1.81 -13.88
C CYS A 90 -2.32 1.86 -12.37
N ILE A 91 -2.86 0.77 -11.79
CA ILE A 91 -3.10 0.67 -10.35
C ILE A 91 -1.79 0.75 -9.56
N SER A 92 -0.71 0.13 -10.07
CA SER A 92 0.61 0.16 -9.41
C SER A 92 1.18 1.58 -9.28
N ILE A 93 1.01 2.40 -10.32
CA ILE A 93 1.47 3.80 -10.35
C ILE A 93 0.65 4.65 -9.37
N LEU A 94 -0.68 4.51 -9.38
CA LEU A 94 -1.57 5.22 -8.47
C LEU A 94 -1.23 4.91 -7.00
N GLN A 95 -0.94 3.65 -6.72
CA GLN A 95 -0.61 3.17 -5.39
C GLN A 95 0.72 3.75 -4.89
N ALA A 96 1.74 3.85 -5.75
CA ALA A 96 2.99 4.52 -5.43
C ALA A 96 2.80 6.03 -5.18
N TYR A 97 1.94 6.70 -5.96
CA TYR A 97 1.62 8.11 -5.76
C TYR A 97 0.99 8.39 -4.39
N ILE A 98 -0.03 7.61 -4.01
CA ILE A 98 -0.71 7.78 -2.71
C ILE A 98 0.28 7.60 -1.56
N PHE A 99 1.20 6.63 -1.65
CA PHE A 99 2.22 6.41 -0.64
C PHE A 99 3.17 7.61 -0.48
N VAL A 100 3.68 8.15 -1.58
CA VAL A 100 4.57 9.31 -1.54
C VAL A 100 3.86 10.52 -0.94
N THR A 101 2.60 10.77 -1.32
CA THR A 101 1.81 11.88 -0.78
C THR A 101 1.58 11.77 0.72
N LEU A 102 1.32 10.55 1.23
CA LEU A 102 1.15 10.32 2.67
C LEU A 102 2.45 10.55 3.46
N VAL A 103 3.57 10.06 2.92
CA VAL A 103 4.88 10.28 3.54
C VAL A 103 5.25 11.76 3.54
N ARG A 104 4.93 12.49 2.46
CA ARG A 104 5.11 13.95 2.38
C ARG A 104 4.30 14.67 3.46
N LEU A 105 3.02 14.34 3.61
CA LEU A 105 2.15 14.96 4.61
C LEU A 105 2.67 14.72 6.04
N TYR A 106 3.11 13.50 6.35
CA TYR A 106 3.69 13.18 7.66
C TYR A 106 4.98 13.96 7.96
N ILE A 107 5.85 14.12 6.95
CA ILE A 107 7.08 14.91 7.11
C ILE A 107 6.74 16.38 7.36
N VAL A 108 5.74 16.94 6.67
CA VAL A 108 5.33 18.33 6.86
C VAL A 108 4.71 18.57 8.24
N GLU A 109 3.94 17.61 8.77
CA GLU A 109 3.29 17.76 10.08
C GLU A 109 4.25 17.56 11.27
N THR A 110 5.45 17.04 11.02
CA THR A 110 6.48 16.78 12.06
C THR A 110 7.68 17.74 11.99
N VAL A 111 7.71 18.67 11.03
CA VAL A 111 8.69 19.78 10.92
C VAL A 111 8.04 21.06 11.43
#